data_AF-A0A1Q8FZE7-F1
#
_entry.id   AF-A0A1Q8FZE7-F1
#
_cell.length_a   1.000
_cell.length_b   1.000
_cell.length_c   1.000
_cell.angle_alpha   90.00
_cell.angle_beta   90.00
_cell.angle_gamma   90.00
#
_symmetry.space_group_name_H-M   'P 1'
#
loop_
_entity.id
_entity.type
_entity.pdbx_description
1 polymer ?
#
loop_
_entity_poly.entity_id
_entity_poly.type
_entity_poly.pdbx_seq_one_letter_code
_entity_poly.pdbx_strand_id
1 'polypeptide(L)'
;MTELATDLSRLIVQLFALWLIAVAALCLVRPRLALKGLGAMGSTPLIHFGEHALRALVGLALIGVSDATPWPQYFLWAGVFIVASSALIALAPRRWHHAYAMFWARRLPPWSLQVMAPFTAAVGGALMWVFS
;
A
#
# COMPACT_ATOMS: atom_id res chain seq x y z
N MET A 1 5.37 -17.36 16.18
CA MET A 1 5.75 -15.95 16.44
C MET A 1 5.47 -15.64 17.90
N THR A 2 6.20 -14.71 18.51
CA THR A 2 5.87 -14.24 19.87
C THR A 2 4.59 -13.41 19.83
N GLU A 3 3.82 -13.37 20.92
CA GLU A 3 2.59 -12.54 21.01
C GLU A 3 2.87 -11.08 20.64
N LEU A 4 3.99 -10.53 21.12
CA LEU A 4 4.46 -9.19 20.79
C LEU A 4 4.60 -8.95 19.28
N ALA A 5 5.13 -9.92 18.53
CA ALA A 5 5.31 -9.78 17.09
C ALA A 5 3.97 -9.78 16.33
N THR A 6 3.00 -10.56 16.82
CA THR A 6 1.64 -10.60 16.27
C THR A 6 0.92 -9.27 16.55
N ASP A 7 1.02 -8.73 17.77
CA ASP A 7 0.40 -7.46 18.15
C ASP A 7 0.97 -6.29 17.36
N LEU A 8 2.29 -6.25 17.18
CA LEU A 8 2.94 -5.23 16.35
C LEU A 8 2.48 -5.34 14.89
N SER A 9 2.38 -6.55 14.36
CA SER A 9 1.92 -6.78 12.99
C SER A 9 0.47 -6.31 12.83
N ARG A 10 -0.41 -6.60 13.80
CA ARG A 10 -1.79 -6.12 13.83
C ARG A 10 -1.85 -4.59 13.80
N LEU A 11 -1.08 -3.92 14.65
CA LEU A 11 -1.02 -2.46 14.69
C LEU A 11 -0.58 -1.87 13.34
N ILE A 12 0.46 -2.44 12.72
CA ILE A 12 0.92 -2.00 11.39
C ILE A 12 -0.19 -2.16 10.35
N VAL A 13 -0.91 -3.27 10.35
CA VAL A 13 -2.02 -3.52 9.41
C VAL A 13 -3.18 -2.54 9.64
N GLN A 14 -3.52 -2.22 10.89
CA GLN A 14 -4.55 -1.22 11.22
C GLN A 14 -4.14 0.20 10.78
N LEU A 15 -2.87 0.59 10.99
CA LEU A 15 -2.34 1.86 10.49
C LEU A 15 -2.35 1.91 8.96
N PHE A 16 -2.01 0.81 8.30
CA PHE A 16 -2.11 0.69 6.84
C PHE A 16 -3.56 0.78 6.35
N ALA A 17 -4.51 0.15 7.05
CA ALA A 17 -5.93 0.27 6.76
C ALA A 17 -6.42 1.72 6.84
N LEU A 18 -6.05 2.44 7.90
CA LEU A 18 -6.34 3.86 8.05
C LEU A 18 -5.71 4.70 6.93
N TRP A 19 -4.46 4.39 6.57
CA TRP A 19 -3.77 5.03 5.45
C TRP A 19 -4.51 4.82 4.12
N LEU A 20 -4.99 3.60 3.81
CA LEU A 20 -5.77 3.32 2.61
C LEU A 20 -7.06 4.16 2.57
N ILE A 21 -7.77 4.26 3.69
CA ILE A 21 -8.98 5.10 3.81
C ILE A 21 -8.64 6.57 3.57
N ALA A 22 -7.54 7.07 4.15
CA ALA A 22 -7.09 8.45 3.95
C ALA A 22 -6.72 8.72 2.48
N VAL A 23 -6.00 7.81 1.82
CA VAL A 23 -5.68 7.90 0.39
C VAL A 23 -6.94 7.85 -0.47
N ALA A 24 -7.89 6.98 -0.14
CA ALA A 24 -9.19 6.93 -0.83
C ALA A 24 -9.94 8.26 -0.72
N ALA A 25 -10.00 8.85 0.48
CA ALA A 25 -10.59 10.17 0.68
C ALA A 25 -9.87 11.26 -0.13
N LEU A 26 -8.53 11.23 -0.17
CA LEU A 26 -7.74 12.15 -1.00
C LEU A 26 -8.07 11.99 -2.49
N CYS A 27 -8.15 10.76 -2.98
CA CYS A 27 -8.53 10.44 -4.36
C CYS A 27 -9.94 10.93 -4.69
N LEU A 28 -10.89 10.82 -3.75
CA LEU A 28 -12.26 11.25 -3.94
C LEU A 28 -12.40 12.78 -3.96
N VAL A 29 -11.78 13.47 -3.00
CA VAL A 29 -11.94 14.92 -2.77
C VAL A 29 -10.98 15.74 -3.62
N ARG A 30 -9.74 15.30 -3.79
CA ARG A 30 -8.68 16.03 -4.53
C ARG A 30 -7.88 15.10 -5.46
N PRO A 31 -8.52 14.48 -6.47
CA PRO A 31 -7.85 13.52 -7.37
C PRO A 31 -6.64 14.10 -8.12
N ARG A 32 -6.64 15.40 -8.43
CA ARG A 32 -5.48 16.07 -9.04
C ARG A 32 -4.27 16.12 -8.12
N LEU A 33 -4.48 16.26 -6.80
CA LEU A 33 -3.40 16.20 -5.82
C LEU A 33 -2.87 14.77 -5.68
N ALA A 34 -3.76 13.78 -5.68
CA ALA A 34 -3.38 12.37 -5.70
C ALA A 34 -2.52 12.01 -6.93
N LEU A 35 -2.90 12.49 -8.13
CA LEU A 35 -2.11 12.32 -9.36
C LEU A 35 -0.73 12.99 -9.28
N LYS A 36 -0.63 14.17 -8.67
CA LYS A 36 0.68 14.81 -8.41
C LYS A 36 1.53 13.96 -7.47
N GLY A 37 0.93 13.40 -6.43
CA GLY A 37 1.59 12.45 -5.52
C GLY A 37 2.10 11.21 -6.25
N LEU A 38 1.25 10.60 -7.09
CA LEU A 38 1.63 9.47 -7.96
C LEU A 38 2.82 9.84 -8.84
N GLY A 39 2.80 10.99 -9.51
CA GLY A 39 3.92 11.45 -10.35
C GLY A 39 5.22 11.72 -9.58
N ALA A 40 5.16 11.94 -8.26
CA ALA A 40 6.34 12.14 -7.43
C ALA A 40 7.02 10.83 -7.00
N MET A 41 6.38 9.67 -7.19
CA MET A 41 6.95 8.38 -6.80
C MET A 41 8.27 8.11 -7.54
N GLY A 42 9.26 7.60 -6.81
CA GLY A 42 10.61 7.37 -7.32
C GLY A 42 11.43 8.62 -7.68
N SER A 43 10.94 9.85 -7.43
CA SER A 43 11.62 11.11 -7.84
C SER A 43 12.93 11.37 -7.11
N THR A 44 13.05 10.94 -5.85
CA THR A 44 14.27 11.00 -5.04
C THR A 44 14.60 9.62 -4.46
N PRO A 45 15.86 9.34 -4.07
CA PRO A 45 16.21 8.09 -3.37
C PRO A 45 15.40 7.90 -2.09
N LEU A 46 15.18 8.96 -1.33
CA LEU A 46 14.40 8.92 -0.09
C LEU A 46 12.95 8.49 -0.35
N ILE A 47 12.30 9.06 -1.38
CA ILE A 47 10.93 8.68 -1.75
C ILE A 47 10.91 7.23 -2.27
N HIS A 48 11.86 6.85 -3.11
CA HIS A 48 11.91 5.52 -3.70
C HIS A 48 12.09 4.41 -2.65
N PHE A 49 13.12 4.51 -1.82
CA PHE A 49 13.39 3.50 -0.80
C PHE A 49 12.39 3.60 0.36
N GLY A 50 11.94 4.81 0.73
CA GLY A 50 10.93 4.99 1.77
C GLY A 50 9.59 4.34 1.41
N GLU A 51 9.12 4.53 0.18
CA GLU A 51 7.89 3.89 -0.31
C GLU A 51 8.00 2.36 -0.26
N HIS A 52 9.08 1.78 -0.80
CA HIS A 52 9.25 0.32 -0.80
C HIS A 52 9.52 -0.25 0.59
N ALA A 53 10.19 0.49 1.48
CA ALA A 53 10.39 0.06 2.87
C ALA A 53 9.06 0.01 3.64
N LEU A 54 8.24 1.07 3.54
CA LEU A 54 6.91 1.08 4.15
C LEU A 54 6.01 0.00 3.56
N ARG A 55 6.03 -0.18 2.24
CA ARG A 55 5.28 -1.23 1.56
C ARG A 55 5.72 -2.63 1.99
N ALA A 56 7.03 -2.90 2.05
CA ALA A 56 7.56 -4.18 2.52
C ALA A 56 7.22 -4.43 4.00
N LEU A 57 7.27 -3.40 4.85
CA LEU A 57 6.87 -3.48 6.26
C LEU A 57 5.41 -3.93 6.40
N VAL A 58 4.50 -3.36 5.61
CA VAL A 58 3.10 -3.79 5.56
C VAL A 58 2.98 -5.24 5.08
N GLY A 59 3.74 -5.63 4.04
CA GLY A 59 3.74 -7.00 3.55
C GLY A 59 4.20 -8.01 4.61
N LEU A 60 5.27 -7.69 5.35
CA LEU A 60 5.74 -8.50 6.47
C LEU A 60 4.70 -8.57 7.60
N ALA A 61 4.03 -7.46 7.91
CA ALA A 61 2.97 -7.44 8.90
C ALA A 61 1.77 -8.33 8.49
N LEU A 62 1.38 -8.32 7.21
CA LEU A 62 0.34 -9.22 6.70
C LEU A 62 0.71 -10.70 6.83
N ILE A 63 1.97 -11.05 6.56
CA ILE A 63 2.49 -12.41 6.81
C ILE A 63 2.42 -12.71 8.30
N GLY A 64 2.85 -11.77 9.15
CA GLY A 64 2.92 -11.93 10.60
C GLY A 64 1.57 -12.15 11.27
N VAL A 65 0.50 -11.55 10.75
CA VAL A 65 -0.86 -11.78 11.26
C VAL A 65 -1.59 -12.93 10.58
N SER A 66 -1.04 -13.53 9.52
CA SER A 66 -1.79 -14.46 8.64
C SER A 66 -2.50 -15.58 9.40
N ASP A 67 -1.77 -16.33 10.24
CA ASP A 67 -2.33 -17.43 11.05
C ASP A 67 -3.33 -16.97 12.13
N ALA A 68 -3.34 -15.67 12.46
CA ALA A 68 -4.25 -15.07 13.45
C ALA A 68 -5.51 -14.46 12.81
N THR A 69 -5.75 -14.70 11.52
CA THR A 69 -6.94 -14.22 10.80
C THR A 69 -7.87 -15.37 10.38
N PRO A 70 -9.15 -15.10 10.09
CA PRO A 70 -10.06 -16.09 9.50
C PRO A 70 -9.66 -16.54 8.07
N TRP A 71 -8.71 -15.84 7.43
CA TRP A 71 -8.30 -16.08 6.04
C TRP A 71 -6.78 -16.18 5.87
N PRO A 72 -6.10 -17.15 6.51
CA PRO A 72 -4.63 -17.16 6.60
C PRO A 72 -3.92 -17.13 5.25
N GLN A 73 -4.41 -17.91 4.28
CA GLN A 73 -3.79 -17.98 2.96
C GLN A 73 -3.85 -16.64 2.21
N TYR A 74 -4.94 -15.89 2.31
CA TYR A 74 -5.07 -14.61 1.62
C TYR A 74 -4.11 -13.57 2.18
N PHE A 75 -3.98 -13.50 3.51
CA PHE A 75 -3.03 -12.61 4.18
C PHE A 75 -1.58 -12.98 3.87
N LEU A 76 -1.25 -14.28 3.89
CA LEU A 76 0.07 -14.79 3.54
C LEU A 76 0.44 -14.43 2.09
N TRP A 77 -0.40 -14.79 1.12
CA TRP A 77 -0.12 -14.53 -0.29
C TRP A 77 -0.05 -13.04 -0.62
N ALA A 78 -0.96 -12.24 -0.07
CA ALA A 78 -0.92 -10.79 -0.21
C ALA A 78 0.38 -10.20 0.36
N GLY A 79 0.77 -10.63 1.56
CA GLY A 79 2.00 -10.19 2.20
C GLY A 79 3.26 -10.57 1.41
N VAL A 80 3.37 -11.84 1.00
CA VAL A 80 4.48 -12.34 0.17
C VAL A 80 4.57 -11.58 -1.15
N PHE A 81 3.45 -11.38 -1.84
CA PHE A 81 3.41 -10.60 -3.08
C PHE A 81 3.88 -9.16 -2.87
N ILE A 82 3.44 -8.51 -1.78
CA ILE A 82 3.83 -7.14 -1.46
C ILE A 82 5.34 -7.05 -1.16
N VAL A 83 5.89 -7.98 -0.37
CA VAL A 83 7.34 -8.01 -0.07
C VAL A 83 8.16 -8.28 -1.33
N ALA A 84 7.80 -9.31 -2.10
CA ALA A 84 8.53 -9.68 -3.31
C ALA A 84 8.50 -8.55 -4.35
N SER A 85 7.32 -7.97 -4.62
CA SER A 85 7.21 -6.83 -5.54
C SER A 85 7.98 -5.60 -5.05
N SER A 86 7.99 -5.31 -3.75
CA SER A 86 8.77 -4.20 -3.19
C SER A 86 10.26 -4.40 -3.37
N ALA A 87 10.77 -5.61 -3.13
CA ALA A 87 12.17 -5.95 -3.35
C ALA A 87 12.56 -5.83 -4.82
N LEU A 88 11.74 -6.37 -5.73
CA LEU A 88 11.99 -6.28 -7.18
C LEU A 88 12.03 -4.84 -7.67
N ILE A 89 11.09 -3.98 -7.24
CA ILE A 89 11.06 -2.58 -7.68
C ILE A 89 12.19 -1.76 -7.01
N ALA A 90 12.53 -2.04 -5.75
CA ALA A 90 13.64 -1.36 -5.07
C ALA A 90 15.01 -1.69 -5.69
N LEU A 91 15.17 -2.90 -6.26
CA LEU A 91 16.37 -3.30 -6.99
C LEU A 91 16.37 -2.80 -8.44
N ALA A 92 15.20 -2.53 -9.01
CA ALA A 92 15.09 -1.98 -10.36
C ALA A 92 15.69 -0.57 -10.43
N PRO A 93 16.22 -0.15 -11.60
CA PRO A 93 16.69 1.22 -11.78
C PRO A 93 15.61 2.24 -11.41
N ARG A 94 15.88 3.09 -10.41
CA ARG A 94 14.94 4.14 -9.94
C ARG A 94 14.30 4.95 -11.06
N ARG A 95 15.07 5.26 -12.11
CA ARG A 95 14.59 5.99 -13.30
C ARG A 95 13.42 5.28 -13.99
N TRP A 96 13.37 3.95 -13.96
CA TRP A 96 12.27 3.18 -14.52
C TRP A 96 11.02 3.29 -13.65
N HIS A 97 11.18 3.16 -12.33
CA HIS A 97 10.06 3.33 -11.40
C HIS A 97 9.45 4.74 -11.50
N HIS A 98 10.30 5.78 -11.51
CA HIS A 98 9.83 7.16 -11.69
C HIS A 98 9.17 7.39 -13.05
N ALA A 99 9.74 6.85 -14.14
CA ALA A 99 9.15 6.97 -15.47
C ALA A 99 7.78 6.27 -15.55
N TYR A 100 7.63 5.11 -14.91
CA TYR A 100 6.36 4.39 -14.81
C TYR A 100 5.31 5.20 -14.04
N ALA A 101 5.68 5.77 -12.91
CA ALA A 101 4.80 6.62 -12.11
C ALA A 101 4.32 7.85 -12.91
N MET A 102 5.24 8.52 -13.61
CA MET A 102 4.93 9.64 -14.50
C MET A 102 4.07 9.23 -15.70
N PHE A 103 4.29 8.04 -16.27
CA PHE A 103 3.50 7.51 -17.38
C PHE A 103 2.02 7.41 -17.02
N TRP A 104 1.71 6.88 -15.83
CA TRP A 104 0.33 6.73 -15.35
C TRP A 104 -0.25 8.05 -14.86
N ALA A 105 0.52 8.86 -14.14
CA ALA A 105 0.05 10.17 -13.65
C ALA A 105 -0.40 11.10 -14.79
N ARG A 106 0.18 10.97 -15.98
CA ARG A 106 -0.22 11.74 -17.18
C ARG A 106 -1.40 11.15 -17.94
N ARG A 107 -1.66 9.84 -17.82
CA ARG A 107 -2.70 9.13 -18.59
C ARG A 107 -4.00 8.94 -17.82
N LEU A 108 -3.93 8.82 -16.51
CA LEU A 108 -5.09 8.58 -15.68
C LEU A 108 -5.94 9.87 -15.58
N PRO A 109 -7.20 9.84 -16.02
CA PRO A 109 -8.08 10.98 -15.80
C PRO A 109 -8.45 11.06 -14.31
N PRO A 110 -8.63 12.25 -13.73
CA PRO A 110 -8.92 12.41 -12.30
C PRO A 110 -10.12 11.58 -11.81
N TRP A 111 -11.16 11.43 -12.63
CA TRP A 111 -12.35 10.64 -12.29
C TRP A 111 -12.05 9.16 -12.07
N SER A 112 -11.01 8.61 -12.71
CA SER A 112 -10.64 7.20 -12.52
C SER A 112 -10.20 6.92 -11.08
N LEU A 113 -9.49 7.85 -10.43
CA LEU A 113 -9.13 7.71 -9.02
C LEU A 113 -10.35 7.80 -8.11
N GLN A 114 -11.34 8.62 -8.48
CA GLN A 114 -12.58 8.75 -7.72
C GLN A 114 -13.42 7.46 -7.80
N VAL A 115 -13.45 6.82 -8.97
CA VAL A 115 -14.13 5.52 -9.14
C VAL A 115 -13.40 4.40 -8.40
N MET A 116 -12.07 4.45 -8.31
CA MET A 116 -11.28 3.47 -7.56
C MET A 116 -11.29 3.69 -6.05
N ALA A 117 -11.54 4.92 -5.58
CA ALA A 117 -11.50 5.26 -4.17
C ALA A 117 -12.43 4.41 -3.28
N PRO A 118 -13.71 4.14 -3.64
CA PRO A 118 -14.58 3.26 -2.86
C PRO A 118 -14.00 1.85 -2.67
N PHE A 119 -13.37 1.27 -3.69
CA PHE A 119 -12.74 -0.04 -3.58
C PHE A 119 -11.55 -0.02 -2.62
N THR A 120 -10.70 1.01 -2.72
CA THR A 120 -9.57 1.20 -1.78
C THR A 120 -10.05 1.39 -0.34
N ALA A 121 -11.10 2.20 -0.14
CA ALA A 121 -11.70 2.40 1.17
C ALA A 121 -12.34 1.10 1.72
N ALA A 122 -12.99 0.32 0.87
CA ALA A 122 -13.59 -0.97 1.25
C ALA A 122 -12.52 -1.97 1.71
N VAL A 123 -11.37 -2.03 1.03
CA VAL A 123 -10.23 -2.86 1.46
C VAL A 123 -9.70 -2.38 2.82
N GLY A 124 -9.54 -1.07 3.02
CA GLY A 124 -9.15 -0.51 4.32
C GLY A 124 -10.15 -0.84 5.43
N GLY A 125 -11.45 -0.68 5.16
CA GLY A 125 -12.51 -1.02 6.10
C GLY A 125 -12.55 -2.50 6.45
N ALA A 126 -12.38 -3.38 5.46
CA ALA A 126 -12.30 -4.83 5.67
C ALA A 126 -11.10 -5.18 6.55
N LEU A 127 -9.91 -4.65 6.27
CA LEU A 127 -8.72 -4.86 7.09
C LEU A 127 -8.94 -4.39 8.53
N MET A 128 -9.55 -3.22 8.74
CA MET A 128 -9.86 -2.73 10.10
C MET A 128 -10.80 -3.69 10.83
N TRP A 129 -11.87 -4.15 10.16
CA TRP A 129 -12.87 -5.03 10.72
C TRP A 129 -12.31 -6.40 11.11
N VAL A 130 -11.38 -6.98 10.34
CA VAL A 130 -10.73 -8.27 10.69
C VAL A 130 -10.00 -8.22 12.03
N PHE A 131 -9.51 -7.05 12.44
CA PHE A 131 -8.73 -6.87 13.66
C PHE A 131 -9.43 -6.00 14.73
N SER A 132 -10.73 -5.78 14.58
CA SER A 132 -11.59 -5.08 15.56
C SER A 132 -12.07 -6.03 16.66
#